data_AF-A0A7J9KTX1-F1
#
_entry.id   AF-A0A7J9KTX1-F1
#
_cell.length_a   1.000
_cell.length_b   1.000
_cell.length_c   1.000
_cell.angle_alpha   90.00
_cell.angle_beta   90.00
_cell.angle_gamma   90.00
#
_symmetry.space_group_name_H-M   'P 1'
#
loop_
_entity.id
_entity.type
_entity.pdbx_description
1 polymer ?
#
loop_
_entity_poly.entity_id
_entity_poly.type
_entity_poly.pdbx_seq_one_letter_code
_entity_poly.pdbx_strand_id
1 'polypeptide(L)'
;VSHLSRAQISLQHFVNAHDVIRAKAGVGPLVWNQTLASYAQNYANKRIGDCKMEPSYGPYGENPAEGHGNLDGVDAIKRWASEKPDYDHNSSRR
;
A
#
# COMPACT_ATOMS: atom_id res chain seq x y z
N VAL A 1 2.09 29.59 2.99
CA VAL A 1 2.69 28.38 3.58
C VAL A 1 1.56 27.54 4.17
N SER A 2 1.20 26.46 3.49
CA SER A 2 0.16 25.52 3.92
C SER A 2 0.72 24.56 4.96
N HIS A 3 0.22 24.62 6.19
CA HIS A 3 0.54 23.66 7.25
C HIS A 3 -0.16 22.33 6.96
N LEU A 4 0.60 21.33 6.54
CA LEU A 4 0.12 19.95 6.39
C LEU A 4 0.10 19.26 7.76
N SER A 5 -0.97 18.52 8.05
CA SER A 5 -1.06 17.71 9.28
C SER A 5 -0.17 16.47 9.19
N ARG A 6 0.17 15.84 10.33
CA ARG A 6 0.92 14.56 10.35
C ARG A 6 0.26 13.46 9.53
N ALA A 7 -1.07 13.41 9.54
CA ALA A 7 -1.82 12.49 8.70
C ALA A 7 -1.59 12.82 7.22
N GLN A 8 -1.71 14.08 6.82
CA GLN A 8 -1.53 14.47 5.42
C GLN A 8 -0.09 14.26 4.92
N ILE A 9 0.90 14.44 5.80
CA ILE A 9 2.29 14.07 5.55
C ILE A 9 2.42 12.56 5.34
N SER A 10 1.81 11.72 6.19
CA SER A 10 1.86 10.26 6.00
C SER A 10 1.18 9.81 4.71
N LEU A 11 0.03 10.39 4.33
CA LEU A 11 -0.65 10.08 3.06
C LEU A 11 0.23 10.38 1.84
N GLN A 12 0.93 11.52 1.85
CA GLN A 12 1.83 11.89 0.77
C GLN A 12 3.01 10.92 0.68
N HIS A 13 3.51 10.41 1.80
CA HIS A 13 4.57 9.41 1.82
C HIS A 13 4.14 8.09 1.17
N PHE A 14 2.87 7.66 1.32
CA PHE A 14 2.37 6.46 0.65
C PHE A 14 2.41 6.58 -0.88
N VAL A 15 1.88 7.67 -1.43
CA VAL A 15 1.87 7.89 -2.89
C VAL A 15 3.28 8.06 -3.42
N ASN A 16 4.10 8.87 -2.75
CA ASN A 16 5.48 9.13 -3.19
C ASN A 16 6.32 7.84 -3.21
N ALA A 17 6.18 6.98 -2.20
CA ALA A 17 6.91 5.72 -2.16
C ALA A 17 6.50 4.79 -3.31
N HIS A 18 5.20 4.69 -3.63
CA HIS A 18 4.74 3.96 -4.80
C HIS A 18 5.27 4.55 -6.10
N ASP A 19 5.23 5.86 -6.27
CA ASP A 19 5.66 6.52 -7.50
C ASP A 19 7.14 6.33 -7.78
N VAL A 20 7.99 6.31 -6.74
CA VAL A 20 9.41 5.95 -6.88
C VAL A 20 9.60 4.54 -7.45
N ILE A 21 8.79 3.58 -7.01
CA ILE A 21 8.86 2.19 -7.50
C ILE A 21 8.29 2.09 -8.92
N ARG A 22 7.15 2.74 -9.19
CA ARG A 22 6.49 2.73 -10.50
C ARG A 22 7.34 3.39 -11.58
N ALA A 23 8.00 4.50 -11.25
CA ALA A 23 8.94 5.17 -12.15
C ALA A 23 10.10 4.25 -12.57
N LYS A 24 10.66 3.45 -11.64
CA LYS A 24 11.71 2.45 -11.96
C LYS A 24 11.21 1.33 -12.88
N ALA A 25 9.90 1.13 -12.98
CA ALA A 25 9.27 0.16 -13.88
C ALA A 25 8.69 0.81 -15.16
N GLY A 26 8.87 2.13 -15.36
CA GLY A 26 8.29 2.84 -16.51
C GLY A 26 6.77 3.02 -16.46
N VAL A 27 6.16 2.89 -15.27
CA VAL A 27 4.71 3.02 -15.06
C VAL A 27 4.38 4.41 -14.51
N GLY A 28 3.30 5.03 -15.00
CA GLY A 28 2.88 6.38 -14.59
C GLY A 28 2.50 6.51 -13.10
N PRO A 29 2.48 7.73 -12.54
CA PRO A 29 2.26 7.96 -11.11
C PRO A 29 0.83 7.65 -10.65
N LEU A 30 0.65 7.50 -9.34
CA LEU A 30 -0.64 7.34 -8.69
C LEU A 30 -1.18 8.68 -8.17
N VAL A 31 -2.48 8.71 -7.93
CA VAL A 31 -3.15 9.82 -7.24
C VAL A 31 -3.86 9.28 -6.01
N TRP A 32 -3.73 9.98 -4.89
CA TRP A 32 -4.43 9.61 -3.67
C TRP A 32 -5.95 9.67 -3.86
N ASN A 33 -6.65 8.63 -3.44
CA ASN A 33 -8.11 8.59 -3.45
C ASN A 33 -8.62 8.43 -2.01
N GLN A 34 -9.35 9.44 -1.53
CA GLN A 34 -9.83 9.46 -0.15
C GLN A 34 -10.83 8.34 0.15
N THR A 35 -11.65 7.94 -0.82
CA THR A 35 -12.59 6.82 -0.68
C THR A 35 -11.85 5.50 -0.51
N LEU A 36 -10.82 5.24 -1.31
CA LEU A 36 -9.98 4.05 -1.17
C LEU A 36 -9.23 4.02 0.16
N ALA A 37 -8.73 5.18 0.60
CA ALA A 37 -8.06 5.29 1.90
C ALA A 37 -9.00 4.94 3.07
N SER A 38 -10.21 5.50 3.06
CA SER A 38 -11.22 5.17 4.07
C SER A 38 -11.64 3.70 4.00
N TYR A 39 -11.76 3.13 2.80
CA TYR A 39 -12.03 1.70 2.63
C TYR A 39 -10.94 0.83 3.26
N ALA A 40 -9.67 1.09 2.92
CA ALA A 40 -8.53 0.35 3.44
C ALA A 40 -8.39 0.47 4.96
N GLN A 41 -8.56 1.69 5.51
CA GLN A 41 -8.52 1.90 6.97
C GLN A 41 -9.64 1.13 7.68
N ASN A 42 -10.86 1.15 7.14
CA ASN A 42 -11.99 0.42 7.71
C ASN A 42 -11.75 -1.09 7.68
N TYR A 43 -11.12 -1.60 6.62
CA TYR A 43 -10.78 -3.02 6.54
C TYR A 43 -9.67 -3.39 7.53
N ALA A 44 -8.60 -2.60 7.61
CA ALA A 44 -7.52 -2.81 8.58
C ALA A 44 -8.05 -2.81 10.03
N ASN A 45 -8.98 -1.91 10.35
CA ASN A 45 -9.63 -1.88 11.67
C ASN A 45 -10.44 -3.15 11.99
N LYS A 46 -11.00 -3.84 10.98
CA LYS A 46 -11.69 -5.13 11.18
C LYS A 46 -10.71 -6.26 11.50
N ARG A 47 -9.46 -6.16 11.05
CA ARG A 47 -8.41 -7.19 11.20
C ARG A 47 -7.47 -6.92 12.36
N ILE A 48 -7.54 -5.77 13.03
CA ILE A 48 -6.62 -5.45 14.14
C ILE A 48 -6.68 -6.46 15.31
N GLY A 49 -7.81 -7.15 15.49
CA GLY A 49 -7.99 -8.13 16.57
C GLY A 49 -7.45 -9.53 16.25
N ASP A 50 -7.36 -9.90 14.96
CA ASP A 50 -6.95 -11.24 14.53
C ASP A 50 -5.70 -11.27 13.65
N CYS A 51 -5.27 -10.11 13.16
CA CYS A 51 -4.20 -9.89 12.18
C CYS A 51 -4.28 -10.83 10.97
N LYS A 52 -5.47 -11.31 10.60
CA LYS A 52 -5.57 -12.27 9.49
C LYS A 52 -5.29 -11.60 8.15
N MET A 53 -4.35 -12.16 7.42
CA MET A 53 -3.98 -11.78 6.05
C MET A 53 -4.96 -12.32 5.01
N GLU A 54 -6.24 -11.97 5.19
CA GLU A 54 -7.33 -12.36 4.30
C GLU A 54 -7.68 -11.18 3.38
N PRO A 55 -8.01 -11.41 2.10
CA PRO A 55 -8.53 -10.36 1.24
C PRO A 55 -9.91 -9.89 1.72
N SER A 56 -10.23 -8.63 1.49
CA SER A 56 -11.54 -8.05 1.82
C SER A 56 -12.67 -8.59 0.95
N TYR A 57 -12.33 -9.24 -0.18
CA TYR A 57 -13.24 -9.60 -1.28
C TYR A 57 -14.04 -8.39 -1.82
N GLY A 58 -13.49 -7.19 -1.65
CA GLY A 58 -14.06 -5.94 -2.13
C GLY A 58 -13.87 -5.70 -3.62
N PRO A 59 -14.39 -4.56 -4.13
CA PRO A 59 -14.30 -4.21 -5.55
C PRO A 59 -12.93 -3.63 -5.95
N TYR A 60 -11.99 -3.48 -5.01
CA TYR A 60 -10.71 -2.83 -5.22
C TYR A 60 -9.56 -3.84 -5.14
N GLY A 61 -8.48 -3.59 -5.89
CA GLY A 61 -7.24 -4.33 -5.72
C GLY A 61 -6.65 -4.07 -4.34
N GLU A 62 -6.04 -5.09 -3.73
CA GLU A 62 -5.61 -5.05 -2.34
C GLU A 62 -4.20 -5.59 -2.19
N ASN A 63 -3.42 -4.96 -1.31
CA ASN A 63 -2.16 -5.51 -0.85
C ASN A 63 -2.11 -5.36 0.67
N PRO A 64 -2.40 -6.43 1.43
CA PRO A 64 -2.30 -6.40 2.89
C PRO A 64 -0.83 -6.49 3.33
N ALA A 65 -0.52 -5.93 4.50
CA ALA A 65 0.77 -6.11 5.15
C ALA A 65 0.58 -6.26 6.66
N GLU A 66 1.30 -7.20 7.24
CA GLU A 66 1.40 -7.38 8.68
C GLU A 66 2.87 -7.43 9.12
N GLY A 67 3.12 -7.08 10.37
CA GLY A 67 4.45 -7.14 10.97
C GLY A 67 4.37 -7.06 12.48
N HIS A 68 5.41 -7.55 13.16
CA HIS A 68 5.56 -7.39 14.59
C HIS A 68 6.21 -6.03 14.89
N GLY A 69 5.64 -5.26 15.83
CA GLY A 69 6.12 -3.93 16.19
C GLY A 69 5.56 -2.81 15.30
N ASN A 70 6.30 -1.71 15.17
CA ASN A 70 5.87 -0.58 14.34
C ASN A 70 6.23 -0.83 12.88
N LEU A 71 5.26 -1.33 12.10
CA LEU A 71 5.33 -1.32 10.64
C LEU A 71 4.77 0.01 10.13
N ASP A 72 5.63 0.85 9.55
CA ASP A 72 5.17 2.06 8.87
C ASP A 72 4.69 1.75 7.45
N GLY A 73 3.91 2.67 6.87
CA GLY A 73 3.36 2.53 5.54
C GLY A 73 4.39 2.43 4.42
N VAL A 74 5.52 3.11 4.56
CA VAL A 74 6.59 3.12 3.56
C VAL A 74 7.36 1.81 3.59
N ASP A 75 7.55 1.21 4.77
CA ASP A 75 8.18 -0.08 4.95
C ASP A 75 7.30 -1.21 4.41
N ALA A 76 5.98 -1.13 4.58
CA ALA A 76 5.05 -2.03 3.89
C ALA A 76 5.22 -1.95 2.36
N ILE A 77 5.28 -0.74 1.79
CA ILE A 77 5.48 -0.53 0.35
C ILE A 77 6.81 -1.10 -0.15
N LYS A 78 7.90 -0.89 0.59
CA LYS A 78 9.21 -1.46 0.26
C LYS A 78 9.17 -2.99 0.29
N ARG A 79 8.46 -3.57 1.27
CA ARG A 79 8.31 -5.02 1.39
C ARG A 79 7.58 -5.60 0.19
N TRP A 80 6.47 -5.01 -0.23
CA TRP A 80 5.78 -5.43 -1.46
C TRP A 80 6.67 -5.29 -2.69
N ALA A 81 7.42 -4.19 -2.81
CA ALA A 81 8.34 -3.98 -3.93
C ALA A 81 9.50 -4.98 -3.96
N SER A 82 9.86 -5.56 -2.82
CA SER A 82 10.93 -6.56 -2.71
C SER A 82 10.57 -7.91 -3.34
N GLU A 83 9.29 -8.14 -3.64
CA GLU A 83 8.78 -9.32 -4.37
C GLU A 83 9.09 -9.24 -5.88
N LYS A 84 9.66 -8.12 -6.36
CA LYS A 84 10.00 -7.92 -7.77
C LYS A 84 10.83 -9.07 -8.40
N PRO A 85 11.84 -9.66 -7.74
CA PRO A 85 12.61 -10.76 -8.32
C PRO A 85 11.77 -12.02 -8.60
N ASP A 86 10.66 -12.20 -7.88
CA ASP A 86 9.75 -13.34 -8.04
C ASP A 86 8.72 -13.10 -9.16
N TYR A 87 8.70 -11.90 -9.75
CA TYR A 87 7.80 -11.54 -10.84
C TYR A 87 8.32 -12.05 -12.19
N ASP A 88 7.73 -13.15 -12.68
CA ASP A 88 7.97 -13.65 -14.03
C ASP A 88 6.97 -13.06 -15.02
N HIS A 89 7.43 -12.13 -15.86
CA HIS A 89 6.65 -11.50 -16.93
C HIS A 89 6.07 -12.50 -17.95
N ASN A 90 6.64 -13.69 -18.08
CA ASN A 90 6.20 -14.73 -19.02
C ASN A 90 5.27 -15.77 -18.38
N SER A 91 5.12 -15.75 -17.05
CA SER A 91 4.15 -16.59 -16.37
C SER A 91 2.96 -15.73 -15.96
N SER A 92 1.80 -15.98 -16.57
CA SER A 92 0.52 -15.46 -16.09
C SER A 92 0.08 -16.18 -14.81
N ARG A 93 0.98 -16.34 -13.84
CA ARG A 93 0.66 -16.96 -12.56
C ARG A 93 0.35 -15.84 -11.56
N ARG A 94 -0.89 -15.85 -11.09
CA ARG A 94 -1.33 -15.09 -9.93
C ARG A 94 -0.63 -15.61 -8.68
#